data_AF-A0A4S0Q2R4-F1
#
_entry.id   AF-A0A4S0Q2R4-F1
#
_cell.length_a   1.000
_cell.length_b   1.000
_cell.length_c   1.000
_cell.angle_alpha   90.00
_cell.angle_beta   90.00
_cell.angle_gamma   90.00
#
_symmetry.space_group_name_H-M   'P 1'
#
loop_
_entity.id
_entity.type
_entity.pdbx_description
1 polymer ?
#
loop_
_entity_poly.entity_id
_entity_poly.type
_entity_poly.pdbx_seq_one_letter_code
_entity_poly.pdbx_strand_id
1 'polypeptide(L)'
;PSIFREMGEAGLLGITIPEEYGGLGANYVTYGLVAREVERIDSGYRSMMSVQSSLVMYPIHAYGSEEQRKKYLPKLASGEWIGCFGLTEPDAGSD
;
A
#
# COMPACT_ATOMS: atom_id res chain seq x y z
N PRO A 1 -10.72 -5.83 10.36
CA PRO A 1 -9.44 -5.08 10.50
C PRO A 1 -8.19 -5.99 10.53
N SER A 2 -8.28 -7.22 11.03
CA SER A 2 -7.11 -8.12 11.15
C SER A 2 -6.44 -8.43 9.81
N ILE A 3 -7.20 -8.51 8.71
CA ILE A 3 -6.65 -8.85 7.40
C ILE A 3 -5.55 -7.89 6.91
N PHE A 4 -5.60 -6.60 7.29
CA PHE A 4 -4.52 -5.66 7.00
C PHE A 4 -3.22 -6.01 7.74
N ARG A 5 -3.34 -6.36 9.03
CA ARG A 5 -2.20 -6.83 9.84
C ARG A 5 -1.63 -8.12 9.27
N GLU A 6 -2.48 -9.09 8.96
CA GLU A 6 -2.07 -10.38 8.40
C GLU A 6 -1.35 -10.20 7.05
N MET A 7 -1.86 -9.33 6.16
CA MET A 7 -1.19 -8.99 4.91
C MET A 7 0.14 -8.25 5.12
N GLY A 8 0.21 -7.35 6.11
CA GLY A 8 1.44 -6.65 6.47
C GLY A 8 2.50 -7.60 7.03
N GLU A 9 2.12 -8.51 7.92
CA GLU A 9 2.98 -9.57 8.46
C GLU A 9 3.49 -10.52 7.37
N ALA A 10 2.67 -10.78 6.34
CA ALA A 10 3.05 -11.55 5.16
C ALA A 10 3.89 -10.75 4.13
N GLY A 11 4.13 -9.45 4.36
CA GLY A 11 4.89 -8.58 3.44
C GLY A 11 4.15 -8.20 2.16
N LEU A 12 2.81 -8.32 2.13
CA LEU A 12 2.00 -8.06 0.94
C LEU A 12 1.61 -6.58 0.78
N LEU A 13 1.95 -5.73 1.75
CA LEU A 13 1.71 -4.28 1.71
C LEU A 13 3.02 -3.53 1.47
N GLY A 14 3.01 -2.54 0.56
CA GLY A 14 4.20 -1.75 0.28
C GLY A 14 5.33 -2.52 -0.42
N ILE A 15 4.98 -3.48 -1.30
CA ILE A 15 5.94 -4.37 -1.98
C ILE A 15 7.08 -3.62 -2.68
N THR A 16 6.78 -2.45 -3.26
CA THR A 16 7.77 -1.62 -3.98
C THR A 16 8.44 -0.58 -3.09
N ILE A 17 8.04 -0.46 -1.82
CA ILE A 17 8.62 0.48 -0.86
C ILE A 17 9.93 -0.12 -0.32
N PRO A 18 11.02 0.68 -0.18
CA PRO A 18 12.28 0.19 0.35
C PRO A 18 12.17 -0.48 1.73
N GLU A 19 13.04 -1.46 1.98
CA GLU A 19 13.10 -2.20 3.25
C GLU A 19 13.35 -1.29 4.47
N GLU A 20 14.09 -0.19 4.30
CA GLU A 20 14.34 0.78 5.38
C GLU A 20 13.05 1.41 5.95
N TYR A 21 11.95 1.37 5.19
CA TYR A 21 10.63 1.85 5.61
C TYR A 21 9.65 0.70 5.91
N GLY A 22 10.12 -0.54 5.94
CA GLY A 22 9.31 -1.73 6.23
C GLY A 22 8.63 -2.38 5.03
N GLY A 23 8.91 -1.93 3.80
CA GLY A 23 8.46 -2.62 2.57
C GLY A 23 9.40 -3.75 2.15
N LEU A 24 9.22 -4.28 0.93
CA LEU A 24 10.06 -5.36 0.37
C LEU A 24 11.11 -4.89 -0.66
N GLY A 25 11.07 -3.63 -1.10
CA GLY A 25 11.98 -3.09 -2.11
C GLY A 25 11.93 -3.80 -3.47
N ALA A 26 10.87 -4.57 -3.75
CA ALA A 26 10.74 -5.36 -4.96
C ALA A 26 10.28 -4.50 -6.15
N ASN A 27 10.46 -5.03 -7.36
CA ASN A 27 10.07 -4.32 -8.58
C ASN A 27 8.55 -4.44 -8.86
N TYR A 28 8.07 -3.64 -9.81
CA TYR A 28 6.65 -3.62 -10.19
C TYR A 28 6.16 -4.92 -10.85
N VAL A 29 7.04 -5.74 -11.44
CA VAL A 29 6.66 -7.06 -11.95
C VAL A 29 6.27 -7.97 -10.79
N THR A 30 7.07 -8.00 -9.73
CA THR A 30 6.74 -8.73 -8.49
C THR A 30 5.44 -8.22 -7.89
N TYR A 31 5.24 -6.91 -7.79
CA TYR A 31 3.97 -6.33 -7.32
C TYR A 31 2.77 -6.81 -8.14
N GLY A 32 2.86 -6.77 -9.48
CA GLY A 32 1.79 -7.23 -10.37
C GLY A 32 1.50 -8.72 -10.24
N LEU A 33 2.53 -9.55 -10.04
CA LEU A 33 2.36 -10.99 -9.81
C LEU A 33 1.66 -11.27 -8.47
N VAL A 34 2.03 -10.57 -7.40
CA VAL A 34 1.35 -10.69 -6.11
C VAL A 34 -0.10 -10.24 -6.21
N ALA A 35 -0.38 -9.11 -6.87
CA ALA A 35 -1.75 -8.66 -7.11
C ALA A 35 -2.59 -9.71 -7.84
N ARG A 36 -2.02 -10.35 -8.88
CA ARG A 36 -2.67 -11.43 -9.62
C ARG A 36 -3.00 -12.64 -8.75
N GLU A 37 -2.09 -13.05 -7.86
CA GLU A 37 -2.32 -14.21 -6.99
C GLU A 37 -3.30 -13.89 -5.84
N VAL A 38 -3.33 -12.67 -5.32
CA VAL A 38 -4.34 -12.23 -4.35
C VAL A 38 -5.73 -12.17 -5.00
N GLU A 39 -5.84 -11.58 -6.19
CA GLU A 39 -7.11 -11.45 -6.91
C GLU A 39 -7.65 -12.78 -7.43
N ARG A 40 -6.79 -13.79 -7.61
CA ARG A 40 -7.25 -15.17 -7.88
C ARG A 40 -8.26 -15.64 -6.82
N ILE A 41 -8.12 -15.15 -5.59
CA ILE A 41 -9.02 -15.47 -4.48
C ILE A 41 -10.17 -14.46 -4.41
N ASP A 42 -9.86 -13.17 -4.30
CA ASP A 42 -10.87 -12.13 -4.15
C ASP A 42 -10.37 -10.74 -4.60
N SER A 43 -11.15 -10.08 -5.44
CA SER A 43 -10.86 -8.73 -5.95
C SER A 43 -10.88 -7.64 -4.86
N GLY A 44 -11.65 -7.82 -3.79
CA GLY A 44 -11.68 -6.93 -2.63
C GLY A 44 -10.36 -6.92 -1.87
N TYR A 45 -9.73 -8.09 -1.67
CA TYR A 45 -8.41 -8.17 -1.05
C TYR A 45 -7.32 -7.51 -1.91
N ARG A 46 -7.36 -7.73 -3.23
CA ARG A 46 -6.44 -7.03 -4.14
C ARG A 46 -6.70 -5.53 -4.15
N SER A 47 -7.95 -5.09 -4.00
CA SER A 47 -8.32 -3.67 -3.90
C SER A 47 -7.71 -3.02 -2.66
N MET A 48 -7.89 -3.68 -1.52
CA MET A 48 -7.30 -3.28 -0.26
C MET A 48 -5.77 -3.11 -0.35
N MET A 49 -5.08 -4.12 -0.89
CA MET A 49 -3.64 -4.10 -1.11
C MET A 49 -3.20 -2.95 -2.02
N SER A 50 -3.93 -2.72 -3.11
CA SER A 50 -3.65 -1.68 -4.10
C SER A 50 -3.84 -0.27 -3.52
N VAL A 51 -4.92 -0.03 -2.77
CA VAL A 51 -5.15 1.27 -2.12
C VAL A 51 -4.03 1.57 -1.14
N GLN A 52 -3.72 0.63 -0.25
CA GLN A 52 -2.67 0.81 0.76
C GLN A 52 -1.30 1.06 0.12
N SER A 53 -0.90 0.22 -0.85
CA SER A 53 0.45 0.28 -1.43
C SER A 53 0.60 1.43 -2.42
N SER A 54 -0.31 1.55 -3.40
CA SER A 54 -0.15 2.45 -4.54
C SER A 54 -0.79 3.81 -4.35
N LEU A 55 -1.87 3.92 -3.57
CA LEU A 55 -2.57 5.19 -3.40
C LEU A 55 -2.21 5.90 -2.08
N VAL A 56 -1.66 5.18 -1.10
CA VAL A 56 -1.26 5.75 0.19
C VAL A 56 0.26 5.73 0.37
N MET A 57 0.88 4.55 0.35
CA MET A 57 2.30 4.45 0.66
C MET A 57 3.18 5.05 -0.45
N TYR A 58 2.84 4.83 -1.72
CA TYR A 58 3.58 5.42 -2.84
C TYR A 58 3.67 6.96 -2.79
N PRO A 59 2.58 7.75 -2.65
CA PRO A 59 2.72 9.20 -2.60
C PRO A 59 3.49 9.69 -1.38
N ILE A 60 3.38 9.04 -0.22
CA ILE A 60 4.19 9.36 0.97
C ILE A 60 5.68 9.11 0.67
N HIS A 61 6.00 7.99 0.02
CA HIS A 61 7.37 7.66 -0.37
C HIS A 61 7.91 8.61 -1.45
N ALA A 62 7.15 8.83 -2.53
CA ALA A 62 7.60 9.62 -3.68
C ALA A 62 7.69 11.12 -3.37
N TYR A 63 6.74 11.64 -2.58
CA TYR A 63 6.55 13.09 -2.42
C TYR A 63 6.68 13.59 -0.99
N GLY A 64 6.65 12.70 0.00
CA GLY A 64 6.83 13.07 1.40
C GLY A 64 8.29 13.38 1.75
N SER A 65 8.47 14.18 2.80
CA SER A 65 9.77 14.39 3.43
C SER A 65 10.27 13.11 4.08
N GLU A 66 11.56 13.06 4.36
CA GLU A 66 12.18 11.92 5.05
C GLU A 66 11.53 11.63 6.42
N GLU A 67 11.17 12.69 7.15
CA GLU A 67 10.47 12.61 8.42
C GLU A 67 9.07 11.99 8.26
N GLN A 68 8.35 12.35 7.20
CA GLN A 68 7.05 11.75 6.89
C GLN A 68 7.20 10.28 6.52
N ARG A 69 8.17 9.92 5.68
CA ARG A 69 8.43 8.51 5.30
C ARG A 69 8.69 7.65 6.53
N LYS A 70 9.63 8.05 7.38
CA LYS A 70 9.99 7.33 8.62
C LYS A 70 8.85 7.24 9.61
N LYS A 71 7.99 8.27 9.68
CA LYS A 71 6.84 8.29 10.59
C LYS A 71 5.71 7.36 10.13
N TYR A 72 5.35 7.39 8.84
CA TYR A 72 4.12 6.78 8.35
C TYR A 72 4.32 5.41 7.73
N LEU A 73 5.35 5.23 6.89
CA LEU A 73 5.49 4.03 6.07
C LEU A 73 5.63 2.73 6.89
N PRO A 74 6.42 2.66 7.98
CA PRO A 74 6.54 1.42 8.75
C PRO A 74 5.20 0.92 9.34
N LYS A 75 4.35 1.86 9.77
CA LYS A 75 3.03 1.53 10.33
C LYS A 75 2.01 1.16 9.26
N LEU A 76 2.13 1.73 8.07
CA LEU A 76 1.30 1.37 6.92
C LEU A 76 1.71 0.00 6.34
N ALA A 77 3.02 -0.27 6.27
CA ALA A 77 3.58 -1.53 5.77
C ALA A 77 3.20 -2.72 6.66
N SER A 78 3.27 -2.55 7.99
CA SER A 78 2.83 -3.57 8.95
C SER A 78 1.30 -3.74 9.04
N GLY A 79 0.52 -2.88 8.38
CA GLY A 79 -0.94 -2.86 8.51
C GLY A 79 -1.43 -2.42 9.90
N GLU A 80 -0.57 -1.87 10.77
CA GLU A 80 -1.00 -1.20 12.01
C GLU A 80 -1.92 -0.02 11.69
N TRP A 81 -1.55 0.75 10.68
CA TRP A 81 -2.34 1.87 10.16
C TRP A 81 -2.92 1.51 8.81
N ILE A 82 -4.18 1.92 8.61
CA ILE A 82 -4.91 1.75 7.37
C ILE A 82 -5.07 3.14 6.76
N GLY A 83 -4.56 3.32 5.54
CA GLY A 83 -4.67 4.58 4.82
C GLY A 83 -5.89 4.63 3.91
N CYS A 84 -6.20 5.84 3.47
CA CYS A 84 -7.18 6.10 2.41
C CYS A 84 -6.63 7.17 1.48
N PHE A 85 -7.15 7.20 0.25
CA PHE A 85 -6.79 8.19 -0.75
C PHE A 85 -8.00 9.06 -1.05
N GLY A 86 -7.99 10.29 -0.52
CA GLY A 86 -9.03 11.28 -0.74
C GLY A 86 -8.68 12.14 -1.94
N LEU A 87 -9.20 11.79 -3.11
CA LEU A 87 -9.09 12.61 -4.33
C LEU A 87 -10.47 13.00 -4.85
N THR A 88 -11.36 12.01 -5.01
CA THR A 88 -12.70 12.24 -5.56
C THR A 88 -13.57 13.03 -4.59
N GLU A 89 -14.25 14.04 -5.12
CA GLU A 89 -15.22 14.89 -4.42
C GLU A 89 -16.62 14.67 -5.01
N PRO A 90 -17.72 15.11 -4.34
CA PRO A 90 -19.08 14.87 -4.84
C PRO A 90 -19.34 15.37 -6.28
N ASP A 91 -18.63 16.40 -6.70
CA ASP A 91 -18.75 17.08 -7.99
C ASP A 91 -17.54 16.90 -8.92
N ALA A 92 -16.47 16.19 -8.49
CA ALA A 92 -15.25 16.03 -9.29
C ALA A 92 -14.62 14.62 -9.16
N GLY A 93 -14.27 14.02 -10.30
CA GLY A 93 -13.61 12.70 -10.31
C GLY A 93 -12.84 12.33 -11.59
N SER A 94 -13.42 12.54 -12.77
CA SER A 94 -12.76 12.22 -14.06
C SER A 94 -12.29 13.44 -14.85
N ASP A 95 -12.66 14.64 -14.40
CA ASP A 95 -12.39 15.91 -15.08
C ASP A 95 -10.91 16.34 -14.92
#